data_AF-A0A1G1UYB3-F1
#
_entry.id   AF-A0A1G1UYB3-F1
#
_cell.length_a   1.000
_cell.length_b   1.000
_cell.length_c   1.000
_cell.angle_alpha   90.00
_cell.angle_beta   90.00
_cell.angle_gamma   90.00
#
_symmetry.space_group_name_H-M   'P 1'
#
loop_
_entity.id
_entity.type
_entity.pdbx_description
1 polymer ?
#
loop_
_entity_poly.entity_id
_entity_poly.type
_entity_poly.pdbx_seq_one_letter_code
_entity_poly.pdbx_strand_id
1 'polypeptide(L)' 'MIFELASIWLLVKVFYLVAFFVYVVFAAVTVKQTYLMTKTLEIGLESLVRTLSWAHFIFAVAVLVLAFVLL' A
#
# COMPACT_ATOMS: atom_id res chain seq x y z
N MET A 1 -19.26 25.66 -15.09
CA MET A 1 -19.40 24.20 -15.18
C MET A 1 -18.05 23.48 -15.33
N ILE A 2 -17.17 23.87 -16.27
CA ILE A 2 -15.86 23.21 -16.45
C ILE A 2 -14.92 23.39 -15.24
N PHE A 3 -14.91 24.57 -14.61
CA PHE A 3 -14.14 24.83 -13.39
C PHE A 3 -14.57 23.97 -12.18
N GLU A 4 -15.87 23.69 -12.05
CA GLU A 4 -16.42 22.82 -11.00
C GLU A 4 -16.01 21.35 -11.19
N LEU A 5 -15.88 20.90 -12.45
CA LEU A 5 -15.41 19.54 -12.73
C LEU A 5 -13.92 19.40 -12.39
N ALA A 6 -13.10 20.40 -12.74
CA ALA A 6 -11.67 20.40 -12.43
C ALA A 6 -11.39 20.38 -10.91
N SER A 7 -12.19 21.08 -10.11
CA SER A 7 -12.05 21.08 -8.65
C SER A 7 -12.42 19.73 -8.02
N ILE A 8 -13.47 19.06 -8.53
CA ILE A 8 -13.85 17.72 -8.08
C ILE A 8 -12.73 16.70 -8.36
N TRP A 9 -12.15 16.71 -9.57
CA TRP A 9 -11.05 15.80 -9.90
C TRP A 9 -9.80 16.02 -9.05
N LEU A 10 -9.47 17.29 -8.75
CA LEU A 10 -8.38 17.61 -7.84
C LEU A 10 -8.63 17.07 -6.43
N LEU A 11 -9.86 17.24 -5.92
CA LEU A 11 -10.25 16.72 -4.62
C LEU A 11 -10.12 15.19 -4.58
N VAL A 12 -10.63 14.50 -5.60
CA VAL A 12 -10.54 13.04 -5.75
C VAL A 12 -9.08 12.58 -5.75
N LYS A 13 -8.20 13.23 -6.52
CA LYS A 13 -6.76 12.94 -6.54
C LYS A 13 -6.15 13.00 -5.14
N VAL A 14 -6.42 14.07 -4.38
CA VAL A 14 -5.89 14.24 -3.01
C VAL A 14 -6.37 13.12 -2.09
N PHE A 15 -7.66 12.76 -2.15
CA PHE A 15 -8.21 11.67 -1.35
C PHE A 15 -7.55 10.32 -1.66
N TYR A 16 -7.33 10.01 -2.95
CA TYR A 16 -6.64 8.78 -3.34
C TYR A 16 -5.18 8.76 -2.86
N LEU A 17 -4.45 9.87 -2.96
CA LEU A 17 -3.08 9.96 -2.47
C LEU A 17 -2.99 9.72 -0.96
N VAL A 18 -3.91 10.30 -0.19
CA VAL A 18 -3.99 10.07 1.26
C VAL A 18 -4.35 8.61 1.56
N ALA A 19 -5.32 8.02 0.85
CA ALA A 19 -5.70 6.63 1.03
C ALA A 19 -4.54 5.66 0.73
N PHE A 20 -3.80 5.88 -0.36
CA PHE A 20 -2.63 5.08 -0.71
C PHE A 20 -1.48 5.26 0.29
N PHE A 21 -1.28 6.47 0.82
CA PHE A 21 -0.30 6.68 1.89
C PHE A 21 -0.64 5.86 3.13
N VAL A 22 -1.89 5.91 3.60
CA VAL A 22 -2.37 5.09 4.74
C VAL A 22 -2.21 3.59 4.43
N TYR A 23 -2.51 3.17 3.21
CA TYR A 23 -2.33 1.79 2.78
C TYR A 23 -0.86 1.34 2.84
N VAL A 24 0.09 2.17 2.43
CA VAL A 24 1.52 1.88 2.53
C VAL A 24 1.95 1.70 4.00
N VAL A 25 1.46 2.55 4.90
CA VAL A 25 1.72 2.39 6.35
C VAL A 25 1.16 1.07 6.86
N PHE A 26 -0.06 0.71 6.47
CA PHE A 26 -0.67 -0.57 6.81
C PHE A 26 0.14 -1.76 6.25
N ALA A 27 0.62 -1.69 5.01
CA ALA A 27 1.45 -2.72 4.41
C ALA A 27 2.78 -2.89 5.16
N ALA A 28 3.40 -1.80 5.63
CA ALA A 28 4.59 -1.86 6.48
C ALA A 28 4.31 -2.56 7.82
N VAL A 29 3.17 -2.26 8.45
CA VAL A 29 2.73 -2.97 9.66
C VAL A 29 2.53 -4.45 9.38
N THR A 30 1.96 -4.80 8.23
CA THR A 30 1.72 -6.19 7.81
C THR A 30 3.04 -6.96 7.71
N VAL A 31 4.09 -6.39 7.13
CA VAL A 31 5.43 -7.01 7.10
C VAL A 31 5.93 -7.34 8.51
N LYS A 32 5.80 -6.40 9.45
CA LYS A 32 6.17 -6.63 10.86
C LYS A 32 5.35 -7.77 11.47
N GLN A 33 4.04 -7.79 11.23
CA GLN A 33 3.15 -8.82 11.78
C GLN A 33 3.43 -10.19 11.18
N THR A 34 3.64 -10.28 9.86
CA THR A 34 4.06 -11.52 9.20
C THR A 34 5.37 -12.06 9.81
N TYR A 35 6.35 -11.19 10.07
CA TYR A 35 7.60 -11.60 10.72
C TYR A 35 7.39 -12.15 12.13
N LEU A 36 6.51 -11.53 12.94
CA LEU A 36 6.20 -12.00 14.29
C LEU A 36 5.42 -13.32 14.28
N MET A 37 4.40 -13.45 13.42
CA MET A 37 3.57 -14.66 13.33
C MET A 37 4.36 -15.88 12.86
N THR A 38 5.28 -15.68 11.91
CA THR A 38 6.17 -16.73 11.39
C THR A 38 7.26 -17.18 12.39
N LYS A 39 7.32 -16.61 13.59
CA LYS A 39 8.13 -17.15 14.69
C LYS A 39 7.38 -18.16 15.55
N THR A 40 6.05 -18.21 15.44
CA THR A 40 5.19 -19.06 16.26
C THR A 40 4.64 -20.24 15.47
N LEU A 41 4.32 -20.02 14.19
CA LEU A 41 3.79 -21.04 13.30
C LEU A 41 4.93 -21.71 12.53
N GLU A 42 5.12 -23.02 12.74
CA GLU A 42 6.01 -23.88 11.96
C GLU A 42 5.16 -24.78 11.07
N ILE A 43 4.82 -24.26 9.88
CA ILE A 43 4.02 -24.96 8.86
C ILE A 43 4.79 -25.15 7.55
N GLY A 44 6.04 -24.69 7.47
CA GLY A 44 6.94 -24.84 6.32
C GLY A 44 6.73 -23.80 5.21
N LEU A 45 5.92 -22.77 5.46
CA LEU A 45 5.60 -21.70 4.50
C LEU A 45 6.14 -20.32 4.92
N GLU A 46 6.93 -20.24 5.98
CA GLU A 46 7.34 -19.00 6.63
C GLU A 46 8.12 -18.10 5.67
N SER A 47 9.05 -18.69 4.93
CA SER A 47 9.88 -17.99 3.94
C SER A 47 9.03 -17.44 2.79
N LEU A 48 8.07 -18.22 2.30
CA LEU A 48 7.17 -17.80 1.23
C LEU A 48 6.30 -16.63 1.68
N VAL A 49 5.63 -16.74 2.84
CA VAL A 49 4.75 -15.68 3.35
C VAL A 49 5.54 -14.41 3.67
N ARG A 50 6.76 -14.52 4.22
CA ARG A 50 7.65 -13.37 4.43
C ARG A 50 8.01 -12.68 3.11
N THR A 51 8.37 -13.46 2.09
CA THR A 51 8.71 -12.93 0.76
C THR A 51 7.51 -12.20 0.14
N LEU A 52 6.32 -12.81 0.21
CA LEU A 52 5.09 -12.20 -0.29
C LEU A 52 4.73 -10.92 0.46
N SER A 53 4.94 -10.86 1.78
CA SER A 53 4.69 -9.64 2.57
C SER A 53 5.57 -8.47 2.12
N TRP A 54 6.87 -8.73 1.86
CA TRP A 54 7.79 -7.72 1.36
C TRP A 54 7.48 -7.31 -0.07
N ALA A 55 7.18 -8.28 -0.95
CA ALA A 55 6.78 -8.01 -2.33
C ALA A 55 5.52 -7.14 -2.39
N HIS A 56 4.51 -7.44 -1.56
CA HIS A 56 3.30 -6.64 -1.44
C HIS A 56 3.58 -5.22 -0.95
N PHE A 57 4.44 -5.05 0.07
CA PHE A 57 4.83 -3.73 0.54
C PHE A 57 5.55 -2.90 -0.53
N ILE A 58 6.52 -3.49 -1.23
CA ILE A 58 7.23 -2.83 -2.34
C ILE A 58 6.25 -2.43 -3.44
N PHE A 59 5.31 -3.30 -3.79
CA PHE A 59 4.29 -3.01 -4.78
C PHE A 59 3.37 -1.86 -4.34
N ALA A 60 2.95 -1.83 -3.07
CA ALA A 60 2.14 -0.74 -2.52
C ALA A 60 2.88 0.61 -2.59
N VAL A 61 4.18 0.64 -2.29
CA VAL A 61 5.01 1.85 -2.44
C VAL A 61 5.11 2.27 -3.91
N ALA A 62 5.33 1.33 -4.83
CA ALA A 62 5.37 1.61 -6.26
C ALA A 62 4.04 2.19 -6.77
N VAL A 63 2.90 1.65 -6.33
CA VAL A 63 1.57 2.18 -6.67
C VAL A 63 1.38 3.60 -6.15
N LEU A 64 1.80 3.91 -4.91
CA LEU A 64 1.75 5.27 -4.38
C LEU A 64 2.59 6.25 -5.23
N VAL A 65 3.80 5.84 -5.63
CA VAL A 65 4.65 6.66 -6.52
C VAL A 65 3.99 6.89 -7.88
N LEU A 66 3.42 5.84 -8.49
CA LEU A 66 2.69 5.95 -9.75
C LEU A 66 1.46 6.85 -9.61
N ALA A 67 0.78 6.84 -8.48
CA ALA A 67 -0.37 7.70 -8.21
C ALA A 67 0.00 9.19 -8.23
N PHE A 68 1.21 9.58 -7.80
CA PHE A 68 1.64 10.98 -7.91
C PHE A 68 1.80 11.45 -9.38
N VAL A 69 2.15 10.52 -10.28
CA VAL A 69 2.42 10.82 -11.69
C VAL A 69 1.15 10.71 -12.56
N LEU A 70 0.28 9.75 -12.27
CA LEU A 70 -0.81 9.36 -13.16
C LEU A 70 -2.21 9.86 -12.76
N LEU A 71 -2.50 10.01 -11.47
CA LEU A 71 -3.74 10.67 -10.99
C LEU A 71 -3.57 12.17 -11.05
#